data_AF-A0A526YJM3-F1
#
_entry.id   AF-A0A526YJM3-F1
#
_cell.length_a   1.000
_cell.length_b   1.000
_cell.length_c   1.000
_cell.angle_alpha   90.00
_cell.angle_beta   90.00
_cell.angle_gamma   90.00
#
_symmetry.space_group_name_H-M   'P 1'
#
loop_
_entity.id
_entity.type
_entity.pdbx_description
1 polymer ?
#
loop_
_entity_poly.entity_id
_entity_poly.type
_entity_poly.pdbx_seq_one_letter_code
_entity_poly.pdbx_strand_id
1 'polypeptide(L)' 'VIDHPHVGQITAETCLAPLDVAGREAERAALAAGSVGQSYPSYNWQGRQWAFPIDAASQVQAWRPDMLAAAPANWAE' A
#
# COMPACT_ATOMS: atom_id res chain seq x y z
N VAL A 1 4.17 -12.09 -0.95
CA VAL A 1 3.21 -10.96 -1.01
C VAL A 1 2.86 -10.63 0.43
N ILE A 2 2.90 -9.35 0.79
CA ILE A 2 2.60 -8.86 2.14
C ILE A 2 1.66 -7.66 2.01
N ASP A 3 0.89 -7.39 3.05
CA ASP A 3 0.20 -6.12 3.20
C ASP A 3 1.11 -5.11 3.95
N HIS A 4 0.99 -3.83 3.62
CA HIS A 4 1.81 -2.74 4.15
C HIS A 4 2.01 -2.76 5.68
N PRO A 5 0.96 -3.00 6.52
CA PRO A 5 1.11 -3.03 7.98
C PRO A 5 2.13 -4.05 8.50
N HIS A 6 2.47 -5.07 7.70
CA HIS A 6 3.40 -6.13 8.11
C HIS A 6 4.87 -5.78 7.85
N VAL A 7 5.19 -4.66 7.21
CA VAL A 7 6.59 -4.31 6.83
C VAL A 7 7.54 -4.24 8.03
N GLY A 8 7.07 -3.81 9.20
CA GLY A 8 7.88 -3.80 10.42
C GLY A 8 8.18 -5.21 10.96
N GLN A 9 7.18 -6.09 10.98
CA GLN A 9 7.33 -7.45 11.51
C GLN A 9 8.22 -8.32 10.61
N ILE A 10 7.96 -8.32 9.30
CA ILE A 10 8.69 -9.15 8.34
C ILE A 10 10.18 -8.79 8.26
N THR A 11 10.53 -7.54 8.55
CA THR A 11 11.93 -7.09 8.63
C THR A 11 12.59 -7.50 9.93
N ALA A 12 11.88 -7.43 11.06
CA ALA A 12 12.36 -7.91 12.35
C ALA A 12 12.59 -9.43 12.37
N GLU A 13 11.71 -10.19 11.73
CA GLU A 13 11.77 -11.66 11.67
C GLU A 13 12.63 -12.18 10.51
N THR A 14 13.24 -11.29 9.72
CA THR A 14 14.11 -11.65 8.58
C THR A 14 13.39 -12.58 7.57
N CYS A 15 12.11 -12.35 7.34
CA CYS A 15 11.31 -13.21 6.45
C CYS A 15 11.54 -12.92 4.97
N LEU A 16 11.91 -11.67 4.63
CA LEU A 16 12.13 -11.23 3.25
C LEU A 16 13.52 -10.62 3.08
N ALA A 17 14.03 -10.68 1.84
CA ALA A 17 15.16 -9.87 1.43
C ALA A 17 14.68 -8.51 0.90
N PRO A 18 15.45 -7.44 1.13
CA PRO A 18 15.15 -6.13 0.56
C PRO A 18 15.36 -6.12 -0.97
N LEU A 19 14.53 -5.35 -1.68
CA LEU A 19 14.40 -5.34 -3.15
C LEU A 19 15.10 -4.15 -3.83
N ASP A 20 15.74 -3.27 -3.06
CA ASP A 20 16.59 -2.18 -3.53
C ASP A 20 17.98 -2.68 -3.96
N VAL A 21 17.99 -3.65 -4.88
CA VAL A 21 19.21 -4.27 -5.41
C VAL A 21 19.96 -3.32 -6.35
N ALA A 22 21.27 -3.22 -6.21
CA ALA A 22 22.11 -2.40 -7.08
C ALA A 22 21.96 -2.79 -8.57
N GLY A 23 22.00 -1.80 -9.46
CA GLY A 23 21.87 -1.99 -10.92
C GLY A 23 20.43 -2.04 -11.43
N ARG A 24 19.44 -1.81 -10.55
CA ARG A 24 18.00 -1.80 -10.87
C ARG A 24 17.35 -0.45 -10.56
N GLU A 25 18.14 0.61 -10.43
CA GLU A 25 17.71 1.96 -10.04
C GLU A 25 16.66 2.51 -11.02
N ALA A 26 16.90 2.36 -12.33
CA ALA A 26 15.99 2.86 -13.36
C ALA A 26 14.61 2.17 -13.28
N GLU A 27 14.59 0.87 -13.03
CA GLU A 27 13.34 0.12 -12.88
C GLU A 27 12.61 0.47 -11.59
N ARG A 28 13.34 0.68 -10.48
CA ARG A 28 12.74 1.18 -9.24
C ARG A 28 12.14 2.56 -9.41
N ALA A 29 12.84 3.45 -10.11
CA ALA A 29 12.32 4.79 -10.43
C ALA A 29 11.07 4.70 -11.30
N ALA A 30 11.05 3.80 -12.30
CA ALA A 30 9.87 3.56 -13.12
C ALA A 30 8.69 3.01 -12.31
N LEU A 31 8.93 2.05 -11.41
CA LEU A 31 7.90 1.51 -10.51
C LEU A 31 7.36 2.59 -9.55
N ALA A 32 8.23 3.42 -9.00
CA ALA A 32 7.83 4.52 -8.13
C ALA A 32 6.98 5.54 -8.89
N ALA A 33 7.39 5.93 -10.11
CA ALA A 33 6.64 6.85 -10.95
C ALA A 33 5.31 6.28 -11.44
N GLY A 34 5.22 4.95 -11.64
CA GLY A 34 4.01 4.26 -12.04
C GLY A 34 3.06 3.91 -10.88
N SER A 35 3.46 4.16 -9.63
CA SER A 35 2.67 3.84 -8.46
C SER A 35 1.68 4.95 -8.12
N VAL A 36 0.51 4.57 -7.60
CA VAL A 36 -0.51 5.53 -7.14
C VAL A 36 -0.10 6.10 -5.79
N GLY A 37 -0.08 7.44 -5.67
CA GLY A 37 0.10 8.13 -4.40
C GLY A 37 1.31 7.63 -3.58
N GLN A 38 1.07 7.24 -2.33
CA GLN A 38 2.10 6.76 -1.41
C GLN A 38 2.34 5.24 -1.48
N SER A 39 1.78 4.53 -2.47
CA SER A 39 1.88 3.06 -2.52
C SER A 39 3.32 2.56 -2.58
N TYR A 40 4.20 3.20 -3.37
CA TYR A 40 5.62 2.80 -3.43
C TYR A 40 6.38 3.08 -2.12
N PRO A 41 6.41 4.33 -1.61
CA PRO A 41 7.15 4.63 -0.38
C PRO A 41 6.57 3.96 0.86
N SER A 42 5.31 3.50 0.86
CA SER A 42 4.73 2.77 1.99
C SER A 42 5.55 1.53 2.36
N TYR A 43 6.14 0.83 1.39
CA TYR A 43 6.99 -0.33 1.63
C TYR A 43 8.48 0.00 1.86
N ASN A 44 8.82 1.29 2.00
CA ASN A 44 10.14 1.71 2.47
C ASN A 44 10.18 1.66 4.00
N TRP A 45 11.09 0.85 4.54
CA TRP A 45 11.27 0.74 5.98
C TRP A 45 12.76 0.72 6.31
N GLN A 46 13.17 1.61 7.22
CA GLN A 46 14.56 1.81 7.62
C GLN A 46 15.52 2.01 6.43
N GLY A 47 15.08 2.80 5.44
CA GLY A 47 15.89 3.16 4.27
C GLY A 47 16.03 2.05 3.23
N ARG A 48 15.34 0.92 3.38
CA ARG A 48 15.34 -0.19 2.43
C ARG A 48 13.94 -0.38 1.82
N GLN A 49 13.88 -0.80 0.57
CA GLN A 49 12.62 -1.17 -0.08
C GLN A 49 12.33 -2.65 0.16
N TRP A 50 11.19 -3.00 0.76
CA TRP A 50 10.89 -4.39 1.15
C TRP A 50 9.85 -5.10 0.28
N ALA A 51 9.03 -4.34 -0.45
CA ALA A 51 8.08 -4.86 -1.43
C ALA A 51 7.80 -3.81 -2.49
N PHE A 52 7.14 -4.20 -3.60
CA PHE A 52 6.60 -3.28 -4.59
C PHE A 52 5.07 -3.32 -4.55
N PRO A 53 4.38 -2.18 -4.67
CA PRO A 53 2.93 -2.16 -4.66
C PRO A 53 2.37 -2.86 -5.90
N ILE A 54 1.33 -3.67 -5.70
CA ILE A 54 0.59 -4.35 -6.78
C ILE A 54 -0.84 -3.79 -6.86
N ASP A 55 -1.39 -3.34 -5.74
CA ASP A 55 -2.67 -2.66 -5.64
C ASP A 55 -2.61 -1.47 -4.66
N ALA A 56 -3.75 -0.78 -4.54
CA ALA A 56 -4.00 0.21 -3.50
C ALA A 56 -5.46 0.05 -3.05
N ALA A 57 -5.70 0.02 -1.74
CA ALA A 57 -7.03 -0.09 -1.17
C ALA A 57 -7.41 1.19 -0.42
N SER A 58 -8.68 1.58 -0.55
CA SER A 58 -9.29 2.65 0.24
C SER A 58 -10.63 2.17 0.77
N GLN A 59 -10.96 2.58 1.99
CA GLN A 59 -12.32 2.39 2.49
C GLN A 59 -13.29 3.22 1.65
N VAL A 60 -14.45 2.65 1.36
CA VAL A 60 -15.56 3.29 0.67
C VAL A 60 -16.85 2.96 1.41
N GLN A 61 -17.82 3.86 1.35
CA GLN A 61 -19.17 3.59 1.82
C GLN A 61 -19.99 2.98 0.67
N ALA A 62 -20.59 1.81 0.92
CA ALA A 62 -21.56 1.21 0.02
C ALA A 62 -22.95 1.23 0.69
N TRP A 63 -23.98 1.65 -0.05
CA TRP A 63 -25.34 1.78 0.47
C TRP A 63 -26.38 1.42 -0.60
N ARG A 64 -27.62 1.12 -0.17
CA ARG A 64 -28.73 0.70 -1.04
C ARG A 64 -29.69 1.88 -1.32
N PRO A 65 -29.69 2.47 -2.53
CA PRO A 65 -30.51 3.65 -2.85
C PRO A 65 -32.02 3.39 -2.93
N ASP A 66 -32.45 2.13 -2.93
CA ASP A 66 -33.86 1.73 -2.83
C ASP A 66 -34.32 1.50 -1.38
N MET A 67 -33.39 1.40 -0.42
CA MET A 67 -33.68 1.19 1.00
C MET A 67 -33.46 2.45 1.84
N LEU A 68 -32.55 3.33 1.41
CA LEU A 68 -32.27 4.61 2.06
C LEU A 68 -32.50 5.75 1.08
N ALA A 69 -32.92 6.91 1.57
CA ALA A 69 -33.08 8.10 0.73
C ALA A 69 -31.73 8.73 0.33
N ALA A 70 -30.70 8.55 1.15
CA ALA A 70 -29.34 9.03 0.92
C ALA A 70 -28.32 8.16 1.66
N ALA A 71 -27.05 8.25 1.28
CA ALA A 71 -25.94 7.64 2.01
C ALA A 71 -25.78 8.33 3.38
N PRO A 72 -25.54 7.60 4.49
CA PRO A 72 -25.27 8.21 5.80
C PRO A 72 -24.10 9.19 5.74
N ALA A 73 -24.27 10.40 6.30
CA ALA A 73 -23.25 11.43 6.21
C ALA A 73 -22.21 11.33 7.33
N ASN A 74 -22.54 10.62 8.42
CA ASN A 74 -21.67 10.43 9.58
C ASN A 74 -21.97 9.11 10.30
N TRP A 75 -21.18 8.79 11.33
CA TRP A 75 -21.28 7.53 12.07
C TRP A 75 -22.47 7.43 13.05
N ALA A 76 -23.13 8.54 13.37
CA ALA A 76 -24.25 8.57 14.32
C ALA A 76 -25.62 8.43 13.63
N GLU A 77 -25.67 8.55 12.30
CA GLU A 77 -26.82 8.28 11.43
C GLU A 77 -26.85 6.81 10.96
#